data_AF-Q2QIF7-F1
#
_entry.id   AF-Q2QIF7-F1
#
_cell.length_a   1.000
_cell.length_b   1.000
_cell.length_c   1.000
_cell.angle_alpha   90.00
_cell.angle_beta   90.00
_cell.angle_gamma   90.00
#
_symmetry.space_group_name_H-M   'P 1'
#
loop_
_entity.id
_entity.type
_entity.pdbx_description
1 polymer ?
#
loop_
_entity_poly.entity_id
_entity_poly.type
_entity_poly.pdbx_seq_one_letter_code
_entity_poly.pdbx_strand_id
1 'polypeptide(L)'
;FPGYLLLRFDPQVTHTTTITALSGARGFVQFGGQTCVMQDSTVEGLKAAALVRSNRALDCIEFRNLPTELEKTLRLIIDMKSEAARRA
;
A
#
# COMPACT_ATOMS: atom_id res chain seq x y z
N PHE A 1 -2.49 4.66 -3.50
CA PHE A 1 -2.80 6.11 -3.49
C PHE A 1 -1.72 6.84 -4.28
N PRO A 2 -1.90 7.04 -5.59
CA PRO A 2 -0.88 7.68 -6.42
C PRO A 2 -0.56 9.08 -5.89
N GLY A 3 0.73 9.39 -5.73
CA GLY A 3 1.19 10.70 -5.27
C GLY A 3 1.09 10.97 -3.77
N TYR A 4 0.65 9.99 -2.95
CA TYR A 4 0.58 10.11 -1.50
C TYR A 4 1.48 9.09 -0.80
N LEU A 5 2.14 9.54 0.26
CA LEU A 5 2.97 8.73 1.13
C LEU A 5 2.52 8.90 2.58
N LEU A 6 2.34 7.79 3.30
CA LEU A 6 2.12 7.81 4.74
C LEU A 6 3.47 7.80 5.45
N LEU A 7 3.63 8.66 6.46
CA LEU A 7 4.86 8.81 7.23
C LEU A 7 4.55 8.69 8.72
N ARG A 8 5.41 7.97 9.45
CA ARG A 8 5.42 7.91 10.91
C ARG A 8 6.77 8.40 11.40
N PHE A 9 6.79 9.54 12.05
CA PHE A 9 8.00 10.17 12.58
C PHE A 9 7.64 11.06 13.76
N ASP A 10 8.64 11.40 14.58
CA ASP A 10 8.50 12.38 15.66
C ASP A 10 8.93 13.76 15.13
N PRO A 11 8.05 14.78 15.11
CA PRO A 11 8.38 16.12 14.65
C PRO A 11 9.46 16.83 15.48
N GLN A 12 9.68 16.41 16.74
CA GLN A 12 10.76 16.95 17.59
C GLN A 12 12.14 16.40 17.19
N VAL A 13 12.18 15.21 16.60
CA VAL A 13 13.40 14.58 16.10
C VAL A 13 13.64 14.93 14.63
N THR A 14 12.59 14.95 13.82
CA THR A 14 12.65 15.29 12.39
C THR A 14 11.57 16.29 12.06
N HIS A 15 11.97 17.54 11.84
CA HIS A 15 11.04 18.61 11.54
C HIS A 15 10.36 18.40 10.16
N THR A 16 9.11 18.83 10.04
CA THR A 16 8.30 18.69 8.81
C THR A 16 8.95 19.35 7.60
N THR A 17 9.65 20.46 7.80
CA THR A 17 10.39 21.19 6.76
C THR A 17 11.48 20.36 6.11
N THR A 18 12.17 19.52 6.89
CA THR A 18 13.19 18.59 6.39
C THR A 18 12.59 17.60 5.40
N ILE A 19 11.38 17.11 5.68
CA ILE A 19 10.67 16.16 4.82
C ILE A 19 10.19 16.85 3.54
N THR A 20 9.65 18.07 3.62
CA THR A 20 9.20 18.82 2.44
C THR A 20 10.34 19.32 1.55
N ALA A 21 11.56 19.40 2.07
CA ALA A 21 12.74 19.76 1.29
C ALA A 21 13.25 18.61 0.39
N LEU A 22 12.76 17.38 0.59
CA LEU A 22 13.13 16.25 -0.25
C LEU A 22 12.60 16.42 -1.68
N SER A 23 13.46 16.18 -2.67
CA SER A 23 13.07 16.21 -4.09
C SER A 23 11.90 15.25 -4.35
N GLY A 24 10.79 15.79 -4.87
CA GLY A 24 9.57 15.03 -5.12
C GLY A 24 8.54 15.09 -3.98
N ALA A 25 8.88 15.62 -2.81
CA ALA A 25 7.92 15.96 -1.78
C ALA A 25 7.25 17.30 -2.11
N ARG A 26 5.90 17.30 -2.15
CA ARG A 26 5.13 18.50 -2.49
C ARG A 26 4.66 19.28 -1.25
N GLY A 27 4.43 18.58 -0.14
CA GLY A 27 3.88 19.13 1.09
C GLY A 27 3.10 18.10 1.88
N PHE A 28 2.76 18.43 3.12
CA PHE A 28 1.83 17.63 3.92
C PHE A 28 0.38 17.94 3.53
N VAL A 29 -0.49 16.94 3.65
CA VAL A 29 -1.94 17.16 3.53
C VAL A 29 -2.41 17.98 4.73
N GLN A 30 -3.14 19.06 4.49
CA GLN A 30 -3.60 19.99 5.52
C GLN A 30 -5.10 20.25 5.42
N PHE A 31 -5.73 20.44 6.58
CA PHE A 31 -7.12 20.89 6.70
C PHE A 31 -7.14 22.13 7.60
N GLY A 32 -7.64 23.26 7.10
CA GLY A 32 -7.65 24.52 7.87
C GLY A 32 -6.25 25.00 8.29
N GLY A 33 -5.23 24.73 7.48
CA GLY A 33 -3.83 25.08 7.79
C GLY A 33 -3.13 24.17 8.81
N GLN A 34 -3.82 23.14 9.33
CA GLN A 34 -3.24 22.14 10.22
C GLN A 34 -2.87 20.87 9.45
N THR A 35 -1.67 20.34 9.70
CA THR A 35 -1.23 19.06 9.13
C THR A 35 -2.15 17.92 9.58
N CYS A 36 -2.62 17.13 8.63
CA CYS A 36 -3.46 15.97 8.89
C CYS A 36 -2.64 14.90 9.63
N VAL A 37 -3.10 14.51 10.82
CA VAL A 37 -2.57 13.38 11.59
C VAL A 37 -3.54 12.22 11.45
N MET A 38 -3.03 11.07 11.03
CA MET A 38 -3.83 9.85 10.90
C MET A 38 -3.74 9.02 12.17
N GLN A 39 -4.87 8.44 12.59
CA GLN A 39 -4.89 7.47 13.68
C GLN A 39 -4.25 6.15 13.23
N ASP A 40 -3.52 5.49 14.14
CA ASP A 40 -2.90 4.18 13.87
C ASP A 40 -3.91 3.17 13.32
N SER A 41 -5.14 3.14 13.85
CA SER A 41 -6.23 2.27 13.36
C SER A 41 -6.57 2.49 11.89
N THR A 42 -6.55 3.74 11.42
CA THR A 42 -6.83 4.08 10.01
C THR A 42 -5.68 3.64 9.12
N VAL A 43 -4.44 3.82 9.57
CA VAL A 43 -3.24 3.37 8.85
C VAL A 43 -3.23 1.85 8.71
N GLU A 44 -3.55 1.11 9.78
CA GLU A 44 -3.64 -0.34 9.73
C GLU A 44 -4.78 -0.82 8.82
N GLY A 45 -5.94 -0.14 8.85
CA GLY A 45 -7.03 -0.40 7.92
C GLY A 45 -6.64 -0.20 6.45
N LEU A 46 -5.86 0.86 6.16
CA LEU A 46 -5.35 1.13 4.81
C LEU A 46 -4.31 0.08 4.35
N LYS A 47 -3.44 -0.38 5.25
CA LYS A 47 -2.50 -1.46 4.95
C LYS A 47 -3.25 -2.76 4.61
N ALA A 48 -4.30 -3.08 5.36
CA ALA A 48 -5.14 -4.26 5.14
C ALA A 48 -5.95 -4.16 3.83
N ALA A 49 -6.51 -2.98 3.52
CA ALA A 49 -7.24 -2.77 2.27
C ALA A 49 -6.35 -2.84 1.02
N ALA A 50 -5.04 -2.63 1.18
CA ALA A 50 -4.07 -2.68 0.09
C ALA A 50 -3.42 -4.06 -0.12
N LEU A 51 -3.84 -5.10 0.61
CA LEU A 51 -3.21 -6.43 0.59
C LEU A 51 -3.24 -7.09 -0.79
N VAL A 52 -4.32 -6.88 -1.54
CA VAL A 52 -4.50 -7.44 -2.88
C VAL A 52 -4.91 -6.33 -3.83
N ARG A 53 -4.20 -6.19 -4.96
CA ARG A 53 -4.68 -5.43 -6.10
C ARG A 53 -4.77 -6.34 -7.30
N SER A 54 -5.93 -6.35 -7.93
CA SER A 54 -6.12 -7.00 -9.22
C SER A 54 -6.51 -5.98 -10.27
N ASN A 55 -6.19 -6.26 -11.52
CA ASN A 55 -6.79 -5.54 -12.63
C ASN A 55 -8.18 -6.10 -12.95
N ARG A 56 -8.92 -5.42 -13.83
CA ARG A 56 -10.29 -5.81 -14.18
C ARG A 56 -10.37 -7.18 -14.87
N ALA A 57 -9.33 -7.54 -15.62
CA ALA A 57 -9.24 -8.84 -16.30
C ALA A 57 -8.85 -9.98 -15.35
N LEU A 58 -8.46 -9.67 -14.11
CA LEU A 58 -7.93 -10.61 -13.11
C LEU A 58 -6.71 -11.41 -13.61
N ASP A 59 -6.00 -10.94 -14.64
CA ASP A 59 -4.80 -11.58 -15.19
C ASP A 59 -3.52 -11.12 -14.47
N CYS A 60 -3.61 -10.06 -13.67
CA CYS A 60 -2.53 -9.55 -12.84
C CYS A 60 -3.05 -9.34 -11.42
N ILE A 61 -2.49 -10.11 -10.48
CA ILE A 61 -2.78 -10.03 -9.04
C ILE A 61 -1.48 -9.68 -8.32
N GLU A 62 -1.46 -8.48 -7.74
CA GLU A 62 -0.39 -8.00 -6.88
C GLU A 62 -0.74 -8.23 -5.42
N PHE A 63 0.17 -8.86 -4.69
CA PHE A 63 0.12 -9.03 -3.25
C PHE A 63 1.01 -7.98 -2.59
N ARG A 64 0.54 -7.35 -1.50
CA ARG A 64 1.32 -6.37 -0.73
C ARG A 64 1.20 -6.68 0.75
N ASN A 65 2.27 -6.46 1.51
CA ASN A 65 2.29 -6.63 2.98
C ASN A 65 1.82 -8.02 3.46
N LEU A 66 2.02 -9.06 2.65
CA LEU A 66 1.70 -10.44 3.00
C LEU A 66 2.94 -11.15 3.56
N PRO A 67 2.79 -12.04 4.55
CA PRO A 67 3.88 -12.93 4.95
C PRO A 67 4.38 -13.73 3.75
N THR A 68 5.70 -13.88 3.61
CA THR A 68 6.34 -14.53 2.46
C THR A 68 5.80 -15.93 2.18
N GLU A 69 5.49 -16.70 3.23
CA GLU A 69 4.95 -18.05 3.07
C GLU A 69 3.53 -18.05 2.48
N LEU A 70 2.69 -17.09 2.88
CA LEU A 70 1.35 -16.96 2.33
C LEU A 70 1.38 -16.50 0.87
N GLU A 71 2.29 -15.59 0.52
CA GLU A 71 2.51 -15.17 -0.86
C GLU A 71 2.87 -16.35 -1.76
N LYS A 72 3.80 -17.22 -1.32
CA LYS A 72 4.17 -18.44 -2.06
C LYS A 72 2.98 -19.37 -2.29
N THR A 73 2.17 -19.62 -1.26
CA THR A 73 0.99 -20.48 -1.39
C THR A 73 -0.04 -19.90 -2.36
N LEU A 74 -0.29 -18.59 -2.30
CA LEU A 74 -1.22 -17.92 -3.21
C LEU A 74 -0.73 -17.96 -4.66
N ARG A 75 0.58 -17.82 -4.88
CA ARG A 75 1.20 -17.94 -6.21
C ARG A 75 0.97 -19.33 -6.81
N LEU A 76 1.18 -20.38 -6.01
CA LEU A 76 0.91 -21.76 -6.44
C LEU A 76 -0.54 -21.95 -6.88
N ILE A 77 -1.51 -21.39 -6.15
CA ILE A 77 -2.94 -21.48 -6.49
C ILE A 77 -3.24 -20.75 -7.81
N ILE A 78 -2.64 -19.58 -8.04
CA ILE A 78 -2.83 -18.81 -9.28
C ILE A 78 -2.22 -19.53 -10.49
N ASP A 79 -1.03 -20.11 -10.32
CA ASP A 79 -0.30 -20.81 -11.39
C ASP A 79 -0.94 -22.16 -11.74
N MET A 80 -1.77 -22.71 -10.85
CA MET A 80 -2.58 -23.89 -11.13
C MET A 80 -3.63 -23.56 -12.21
N LYS A 81 -3.29 -23.79 -13.48
CA LYS A 81 -4.26 -23.84 -14.58
C LYS A 81 -5.42 -24.76 -14.19
N SER A 82 -6.61 -24.18 -14.07
CA SER A 82 -7.88 -24.89 -13.89
C SER A 82 -7.91 -26.15 -14.77
N GLU A 83 -8.37 -27.28 -14.23
CA GLU A 83 -8.58 -28.50 -15.02
C GLU A 83 -9.46 -28.25 -16.25
N ALA A 84 -10.34 -27.25 -16.21
CA ALA A 84 -11.16 -26.83 -17.35
C ALA A 84 -10.31 -26.21 -18.49
N ALA A 85 -9.21 -25.52 -18.18
CA ALA A 85 -8.30 -24.94 -19.18
C ALA A 85 -7.34 -25.98 -19.79
N ARG A 86 -7.21 -27.16 -19.18
CA ARG A 86 -6.40 -28.29 -19.71
C ARG A 86 -7.20 -29.22 -20.62
N ARG A 87 -8.54 -29.17 -20.58
CA ARG A 87 -9.46 -30.03 -21.35
C ARG A 87 -10.11 -29.33 -22.56
N ALA A 88 -9.79 -28.05 -22.79
CA ALA A 88 -10.25 -27.26 -23.92
C ALA A 88 -9.23 -27.27 -25.06
#